data_AF-A0A960WCK5-F1
#
_entry.id   AF-A0A960WCK5-F1
#
_cell.length_a   1.000
_cell.length_b   1.000
_cell.length_c   1.000
_cell.angle_alpha   90.00
_cell.angle_beta   90.00
_cell.angle_gamma   90.00
#
_symmetry.space_group_name_H-M   'P 1'
#
loop_
_entity.id
_entity.type
_entity.pdbx_description
1 polymer ?
#
loop_
_entity_poly.entity_id
_entity_poly.type
_entity_poly.pdbx_seq_one_letter_code
_entity_poly.pdbx_strand_id
1 'polypeptide(L)'
;MQKRLYIPLLVGLMMSLLTQSIELFALSIFIFLYMPFAWIAWVQKKRLQAFQKQMLLFFPFLSSVLRSGHTLEKAIKQSCKNTRPPLSQEMEIVQKEMQLGHSFEEAISNLLKRMPDPSLTMALAAISVSRKMGASLAEAIDHIAIHIQQQAKLKSEIKALTAQGKMQAWVSSLMPLLLMVGLHLIAPGYISPLFYTNVGKIALLYCIVSMGLGGIWIYHIATKEYL
;
A
#
# COMPACT_ATOMS: atom_id res chain seq x y z
N MET A 1 23.47 -3.57 7.62
CA MET A 1 22.58 -2.61 6.91
C MET A 1 22.96 -1.13 7.07
N GLN A 2 23.97 -0.76 7.88
CA GLN A 2 24.43 0.65 8.04
C GLN A 2 25.20 1.22 6.82
N LYS A 3 25.73 0.38 5.93
CA LYS A 3 26.61 0.82 4.82
C LYS A 3 25.91 1.59 3.68
N ARG A 4 24.57 1.52 3.56
CA ARG A 4 23.81 2.22 2.50
C ARG A 4 23.46 3.67 2.85
N LEU A 5 23.61 4.09 4.11
CA LEU A 5 23.27 5.45 4.55
C LEU A 5 24.39 6.47 4.27
N TYR A 6 25.64 6.00 4.10
CA TYR A 6 26.80 6.88 3.84
C TYR A 6 27.01 7.24 2.36
N ILE A 7 26.35 6.50 1.45
CA ILE A 7 26.45 6.71 -0.01
C ILE A 7 25.96 8.12 -0.44
N PRO A 8 24.80 8.64 0.03
CA PRO A 8 24.38 9.99 -0.35
C PRO A 8 25.29 11.09 0.20
N LEU A 9 25.93 10.86 1.35
CA LEU A 9 26.84 11.83 1.97
C LEU A 9 28.15 11.95 1.18
N LEU A 10 28.71 10.83 0.72
CA LEU A 10 29.90 10.82 -0.14
C LEU A 10 29.64 11.43 -1.52
N VAL A 11 28.48 11.13 -2.11
CA VAL A 11 28.10 11.67 -3.43
C VAL A 11 27.79 13.17 -3.35
N GLY A 12 27.11 13.62 -2.30
CA GLY A 12 26.85 15.04 -2.07
C GLY A 12 28.12 15.85 -1.82
N LEU A 13 29.05 15.31 -1.02
CA LEU A 13 30.33 15.94 -0.74
C LEU A 13 31.22 16.00 -2.00
N MET A 14 31.28 14.93 -2.80
CA MET A 14 32.00 14.94 -4.09
C MET A 14 31.38 15.91 -5.11
N MET A 15 30.05 16.00 -5.21
CA MET A 15 29.37 16.93 -6.12
C MET A 15 29.58 18.39 -5.70
N SER A 16 29.61 18.69 -4.40
CA SER A 16 29.81 20.06 -3.90
C SER A 16 31.21 20.62 -4.18
N LEU A 17 32.23 19.76 -4.21
CA LEU A 17 33.61 20.13 -4.48
C LEU A 17 33.87 20.44 -5.96
N LEU A 18 33.04 19.93 -6.89
CA LEU A 18 33.22 20.14 -8.32
C LEU A 18 32.60 21.43 -8.87
N THR A 19 31.51 21.94 -8.27
CA THR A 19 30.65 22.93 -8.96
C THR A 19 30.65 24.34 -8.33
N GLN A 20 31.28 24.58 -7.16
CA GLN A 20 31.27 25.88 -6.44
C GLN A 20 29.88 26.56 -6.32
N SER A 21 28.80 25.80 -6.47
CA SER A 21 27.43 26.32 -6.58
C SER A 21 26.67 26.05 -5.29
N ILE A 22 26.26 27.12 -4.59
CA ILE A 22 25.64 27.03 -3.26
C ILE A 22 24.29 26.28 -3.28
N GLU A 23 23.61 26.29 -4.43
CA GLU A 23 22.31 25.65 -4.65
C GLU A 23 22.38 24.10 -4.61
N LEU A 24 23.43 23.50 -5.19
CA LEU A 24 23.63 22.05 -5.18
C LEU A 24 24.01 21.54 -3.79
N PHE A 25 24.76 22.34 -3.03
CA PHE A 25 25.08 22.05 -1.64
C PHE A 25 23.82 22.05 -0.77
N ALA A 26 22.95 23.06 -0.93
CA ALA A 26 21.67 23.15 -0.21
C ALA A 26 20.74 21.95 -0.53
N LEU A 27 20.62 21.55 -1.80
CA LEU A 27 19.87 20.36 -2.21
C LEU A 27 20.44 19.06 -1.60
N SER A 28 21.76 18.91 -1.55
CA SER A 28 22.41 17.72 -1.00
C SER A 28 22.13 17.55 0.50
N ILE A 29 22.16 18.65 1.26
CA ILE A 29 21.83 18.67 2.69
C ILE A 29 20.35 18.36 2.89
N PHE A 30 19.48 18.94 2.07
CA PHE A 30 18.04 18.70 2.15
C PHE A 30 17.70 17.24 1.90
N ILE A 31 18.28 16.63 0.86
CA ILE A 31 18.11 15.19 0.56
C ILE A 31 18.66 14.35 1.71
N PHE A 32 19.84 14.68 2.25
CA PHE A 32 20.44 13.94 3.36
C PHE A 32 19.58 14.00 4.63
N LEU A 33 18.99 15.16 4.93
CA LEU A 33 18.11 15.32 6.08
C LEU A 33 16.79 14.57 5.89
N TYR A 34 16.21 14.59 4.68
CA TYR A 34 14.87 14.03 4.42
C TYR A 34 14.87 12.52 4.09
N MET A 35 15.96 12.02 3.49
CA MET A 35 16.12 10.61 3.11
C MET A 35 15.93 9.60 4.25
N PRO A 36 16.50 9.78 5.47
CA PRO A 36 16.28 8.84 6.56
C PRO A 36 14.81 8.80 7.02
N PHE A 37 14.12 9.94 7.06
CA PHE A 37 12.70 9.98 7.42
C PHE A 37 11.83 9.24 6.39
N ALA A 38 12.07 9.49 5.09
CA ALA A 38 11.36 8.80 4.02
C ALA A 38 11.64 7.28 4.03
N TRP A 39 12.89 6.88 4.29
CA TRP A 39 13.28 5.48 4.39
C TRP A 39 12.59 4.77 5.56
N ILE A 40 12.58 5.40 6.75
CA ILE A 40 11.91 4.85 7.93
C ILE A 40 10.41 4.70 7.66
N ALA A 41 9.75 5.71 7.10
CA ALA A 41 8.33 5.65 6.74
C ALA A 41 8.04 4.52 5.74
N TRP A 42 8.90 4.34 4.74
CA TRP A 42 8.77 3.26 3.76
C TRP A 42 8.94 1.87 4.38
N VAL A 43 9.94 1.69 5.25
CA VAL A 43 10.16 0.42 5.95
C VAL A 43 8.99 0.10 6.89
N GLN A 44 8.48 1.09 7.64
CA GLN A 44 7.31 0.92 8.50
C GLN A 44 6.08 0.51 7.68
N LYS A 45 5.79 1.21 6.58
CA LYS A 45 4.68 0.88 5.68
C LYS A 45 4.82 -0.54 5.13
N LYS A 46 6.03 -0.94 4.72
CA LYS A 46 6.30 -2.29 4.22
C LYS A 46 6.10 -3.36 5.31
N ARG A 47 6.55 -3.09 6.54
CA ARG A 47 6.33 -3.98 7.69
C ARG A 47 4.84 -4.12 8.01
N LEU A 48 4.08 -3.02 8.03
CA LEU A 48 2.64 -3.05 8.27
C LEU A 48 1.88 -3.82 7.18
N GLN A 49 2.25 -3.62 5.91
CA GLN A 49 1.66 -4.39 4.79
C GLN A 49 1.97 -5.89 4.89
N ALA A 50 3.17 -6.26 5.33
CA ALA A 50 3.51 -7.66 5.55
C ALA A 50 2.70 -8.26 6.71
N PHE A 51 2.53 -7.50 7.79
CA PHE A 51 1.70 -7.87 8.94
C PHE A 51 0.24 -8.10 8.52
N GLN A 52 -0.37 -7.16 7.80
CA GLN A 52 -1.73 -7.27 7.24
C GLN A 52 -1.93 -8.53 6.39
N LYS A 53 -0.96 -8.82 5.52
CA LYS A 53 -1.01 -10.01 4.67
C LYS A 53 -0.94 -11.30 5.48
N GLN A 54 -0.18 -11.32 6.56
CA GLN A 54 -0.07 -12.48 7.44
C GLN A 54 -1.35 -12.65 8.28
N MET A 55 -1.99 -11.55 8.70
CA MET A 55 -3.27 -11.59 9.44
C MET A 55 -4.39 -12.29 8.65
N LEU A 56 -4.43 -12.10 7.33
CA LEU A 56 -5.39 -12.75 6.41
C LEU A 56 -5.40 -14.28 6.53
N LEU A 57 -4.27 -14.88 6.87
CA LEU A 57 -4.13 -16.33 7.05
C LEU A 57 -4.21 -16.73 8.53
N PHE A 58 -3.75 -15.85 9.41
CA PHE A 58 -3.71 -16.10 10.85
C PHE A 58 -5.10 -16.20 11.48
N PHE A 59 -5.99 -15.24 11.24
CA PHE A 59 -7.32 -15.24 11.86
C PHE A 59 -8.19 -16.44 11.46
N PRO A 60 -8.25 -16.86 10.17
CA PRO A 60 -8.96 -18.07 9.79
C PRO A 60 -8.40 -19.32 10.48
N PHE A 61 -7.06 -19.43 10.57
CA PHE A 61 -6.43 -20.55 11.25
C PHE A 61 -6.72 -20.52 12.76
N LEU A 62 -6.66 -19.34 13.39
CA LEU A 62 -7.02 -19.16 14.79
C LEU A 62 -8.48 -19.52 15.06
N SER A 63 -9.43 -19.07 14.22
CA SER A 63 -10.85 -19.45 14.27
C SER A 63 -11.00 -20.97 14.22
N SER A 64 -10.35 -21.63 13.26
CA SER A 64 -10.43 -23.08 13.09
C SER A 64 -9.95 -23.85 14.32
N VAL A 65 -8.82 -23.42 14.93
CA VAL A 65 -8.28 -24.05 16.14
C VAL A 65 -9.16 -23.76 17.37
N LEU A 66 -9.78 -22.59 17.46
CA LEU A 66 -10.75 -22.29 18.52
C LEU A 66 -12.03 -23.12 18.38
N ARG A 67 -12.54 -23.31 17.16
CA ARG A 67 -13.73 -24.14 16.87
C ARG A 67 -13.51 -25.61 17.19
N SER A 68 -12.27 -26.10 17.17
CA SER A 68 -11.95 -27.47 17.61
C SER A 68 -11.91 -27.62 19.14
N GLY A 69 -12.34 -26.61 19.90
CA GLY A 69 -12.46 -26.64 21.36
C GLY A 69 -11.16 -26.36 22.12
N HIS A 70 -10.09 -25.89 21.44
CA HIS A 70 -8.88 -25.50 22.14
C HIS A 70 -9.03 -24.16 22.87
N THR A 71 -8.29 -24.02 23.96
CA THR A 71 -8.18 -22.74 24.66
C THR A 71 -7.53 -21.69 23.77
N LEU A 72 -7.88 -20.42 23.99
CA LEU A 72 -7.33 -19.29 23.25
C LEU A 72 -5.79 -19.25 23.28
N GLU A 73 -5.19 -19.49 24.43
CA GLU A 73 -3.73 -19.52 24.59
C GLU A 73 -3.08 -20.58 23.70
N LYS A 74 -3.67 -21.79 23.66
CA LYS A 74 -3.17 -22.89 22.82
C LYS A 74 -3.37 -22.57 21.34
N ALA A 75 -4.51 -21.99 20.99
CA ALA A 75 -4.83 -21.59 19.62
C ALA A 75 -3.85 -20.53 19.09
N ILE A 76 -3.55 -19.51 19.89
CA ILE A 76 -2.52 -18.49 19.57
C ILE A 76 -1.15 -19.15 19.42
N LYS A 77 -0.73 -19.98 20.39
CA LYS A 77 0.56 -20.67 20.35
C LYS A 77 0.75 -21.49 19.08
N GLN A 78 -0.29 -22.22 18.67
CA GLN A 78 -0.26 -23.07 17.48
C GLN A 78 -0.24 -22.22 16.19
N SER A 79 -1.01 -21.14 16.15
CA SER A 79 -1.08 -20.22 15.01
C SER A 79 0.23 -19.44 14.79
N CYS A 80 0.95 -19.12 15.87
CA CYS A 80 2.23 -18.41 15.79
C CYS A 80 3.35 -19.25 15.18
N LYS A 81 3.39 -20.56 15.46
CA LYS A 81 4.47 -21.46 15.00
C LYS A 81 4.61 -21.51 13.47
N ASN A 82 3.52 -21.32 12.75
CA ASN A 82 3.49 -21.40 11.29
C ASN A 82 3.61 -20.03 10.62
N THR A 83 3.91 -18.98 11.38
CA THR A 83 3.93 -17.59 10.92
C THR A 83 5.36 -17.05 10.89
N ARG A 84 5.67 -16.21 9.90
CA ARG A 84 6.97 -15.52 9.78
C ARG A 84 6.91 -14.11 10.40
N PRO A 85 8.04 -13.47 10.72
CA PRO A 85 8.05 -12.05 11.08
C PRO A 85 7.42 -11.20 9.96
N PRO A 86 6.71 -10.10 10.28
CA PRO A 86 6.58 -9.49 11.60
C PRO A 86 5.48 -10.08 12.52
N LEU A 87 4.48 -10.80 11.99
CA LEU A 87 3.33 -11.24 12.80
C LEU A 87 3.73 -12.20 13.93
N SER A 88 4.68 -13.12 13.70
CA SER A 88 5.12 -14.05 14.75
C SER A 88 5.74 -13.33 15.95
N GLN A 89 6.51 -12.27 15.72
CA GLN A 89 7.14 -11.48 16.79
C GLN A 89 6.10 -10.75 17.62
N GLU A 90 5.11 -10.14 16.96
CA GLU A 90 4.06 -9.40 17.65
C GLU A 90 3.12 -10.32 18.43
N MET A 91 2.78 -11.49 17.87
CA MET A 91 1.93 -12.45 18.56
C MET A 91 2.66 -13.17 19.71
N GLU A 92 3.99 -13.30 19.65
CA GLU A 92 4.79 -13.75 20.80
C GLU A 92 4.70 -12.76 21.97
N ILE A 93 4.67 -11.45 21.67
CA ILE A 93 4.44 -10.41 22.69
C ILE A 93 3.03 -10.54 23.26
N VAL A 94 2.01 -10.69 22.41
CA VAL A 94 0.62 -10.92 22.87
C VAL A 94 0.52 -12.15 23.78
N GLN A 95 1.18 -13.25 23.43
CA GLN A 95 1.21 -14.44 24.26
C GLN A 95 1.88 -14.19 25.62
N LYS A 96 2.99 -13.45 25.65
CA LYS A 96 3.68 -13.08 26.89
C LYS A 96 2.81 -12.18 27.76
N GLU A 97 2.14 -11.19 27.16
CA GLU A 97 1.21 -10.32 27.89
C GLU A 97 0.08 -11.13 28.54
N MET A 98 -0.50 -12.10 27.81
CA MET A 98 -1.51 -13.00 28.39
C MET A 98 -0.97 -13.88 29.52
N GLN A 99 0.25 -14.42 29.39
CA GLN A 99 0.91 -15.19 30.46
C GLN A 99 1.18 -14.37 31.73
N LEU A 100 1.34 -13.05 31.58
CA LEU A 100 1.49 -12.12 32.69
C LEU A 100 0.14 -11.71 33.31
N GLY A 101 -0.97 -12.26 32.84
CA GLY A 101 -2.31 -12.03 33.38
C GLY A 101 -3.11 -10.94 32.66
N HIS A 102 -2.59 -10.34 31.59
CA HIS A 102 -3.39 -9.42 30.78
C HIS A 102 -4.52 -10.15 30.08
N SER A 103 -5.68 -9.50 29.98
CA SER A 103 -6.77 -10.01 29.16
C SER A 103 -6.36 -10.01 27.67
N PHE A 104 -6.95 -10.90 26.87
CA PHE A 104 -6.70 -10.92 25.42
C PHE A 104 -7.07 -9.59 24.75
N GLU A 105 -8.11 -8.93 25.26
CA GLU A 105 -8.56 -7.61 24.83
C GLU A 105 -7.47 -6.55 25.07
N GLU A 106 -6.84 -6.53 26.25
CA GLU A 106 -5.70 -5.66 26.55
C GLU A 106 -4.50 -5.94 25.66
N ALA A 107 -4.18 -7.22 25.44
CA ALA A 107 -3.03 -7.60 24.64
C ALA A 107 -3.19 -7.19 23.15
N ILE A 108 -4.40 -7.34 22.60
CA ILE A 108 -4.74 -6.86 21.25
C ILE A 108 -4.75 -5.32 21.20
N SER A 109 -5.21 -4.64 22.24
CA SER A 109 -5.16 -3.18 22.34
C SER A 109 -3.72 -2.65 22.35
N ASN A 110 -2.81 -3.31 23.07
CA ASN A 110 -1.38 -2.99 23.05
C ASN A 110 -0.74 -3.29 21.69
N LEU A 111 -1.13 -4.38 21.05
CA LEU A 111 -0.73 -4.70 19.68
C LEU A 111 -1.17 -3.60 18.69
N LEU A 112 -2.38 -3.08 18.81
CA LEU A 112 -2.90 -2.01 17.94
C LEU A 112 -2.06 -0.73 18.01
N LYS A 113 -1.48 -0.42 19.18
CA LYS A 113 -0.56 0.73 19.33
C LYS A 113 0.76 0.54 18.58
N ARG A 114 1.23 -0.71 18.44
CA ARG A 114 2.48 -1.06 17.74
C ARG A 114 2.29 -1.30 16.25
N MET A 115 1.15 -1.91 15.90
CA MET A 115 0.73 -2.26 14.55
C MET A 115 -0.66 -1.68 14.30
N PRO A 116 -0.76 -0.39 13.93
CA PRO A 116 -2.05 0.23 13.67
C PRO A 116 -2.68 -0.39 12.43
N ASP A 117 -3.66 -1.26 12.63
CA ASP A 117 -4.38 -1.95 11.57
C ASP A 117 -5.89 -1.93 11.82
N PRO A 118 -6.72 -1.53 10.84
CA PRO A 118 -8.17 -1.51 10.99
C PRO A 118 -8.76 -2.87 11.40
N SER A 119 -8.14 -3.98 10.97
CA SER A 119 -8.62 -5.32 11.29
C SER A 119 -8.44 -5.67 12.76
N LEU A 120 -7.38 -5.17 13.40
CA LEU A 120 -7.17 -5.31 14.85
C LEU A 120 -8.17 -4.48 15.65
N THR A 121 -8.51 -3.27 15.17
CA THR A 121 -9.57 -2.45 15.80
C THR A 121 -10.92 -3.16 15.76
N MET A 122 -11.25 -3.78 14.63
CA MET A 122 -12.46 -4.59 14.50
C MET A 122 -12.41 -5.84 15.36
N ALA A 123 -11.23 -6.47 15.46
CA ALA A 123 -11.05 -7.62 16.33
C ALA A 123 -11.32 -7.27 17.80
N LEU A 124 -10.76 -6.15 18.26
CA LEU A 124 -11.00 -5.63 19.61
C LEU A 124 -12.49 -5.40 19.84
N ALA A 125 -13.17 -4.68 18.95
CA ALA A 125 -14.59 -4.40 19.06
C ALA A 125 -15.45 -5.67 19.12
N ALA A 126 -15.16 -6.65 18.25
CA ALA A 126 -15.88 -7.92 18.23
C ALA A 126 -15.64 -8.74 19.51
N ILE A 127 -14.40 -8.79 20.02
CA ILE A 127 -14.08 -9.47 21.29
C ILE A 127 -14.85 -8.82 22.46
N SER A 128 -14.84 -7.49 22.55
CA SER A 128 -15.57 -6.76 23.59
C SER A 128 -17.07 -7.04 23.54
N VAL A 129 -17.64 -7.10 22.33
CA VAL A 129 -19.06 -7.41 22.12
C VAL A 129 -19.39 -8.86 22.48
N SER A 130 -18.59 -9.83 22.01
CA SER A 130 -18.79 -11.25 22.33
C SER A 130 -18.71 -11.52 23.82
N ARG A 131 -17.79 -10.87 24.53
CA ARG A 131 -17.67 -11.00 25.98
C ARG A 131 -18.87 -10.41 26.73
N LYS A 132 -19.43 -9.29 26.28
CA LYS A 132 -20.65 -8.68 26.85
C LYS A 132 -21.89 -9.55 26.65
N MET A 133 -21.98 -10.22 25.50
CA MET A 133 -23.13 -11.07 25.15
C MET A 133 -22.97 -12.53 25.59
N GLY A 134 -21.82 -12.91 26.15
CA GLY A 134 -21.51 -14.32 26.47
C GLY A 134 -21.37 -15.21 25.24
N ALA A 135 -21.18 -14.62 24.06
CA ALA A 135 -21.04 -15.34 22.79
C ALA A 135 -19.67 -16.02 22.68
N SER A 136 -19.59 -17.05 21.85
CA SER A 136 -18.35 -17.81 21.65
C SER A 136 -17.25 -16.94 21.06
N LEU A 137 -16.06 -16.94 21.67
CA LEU A 137 -14.89 -16.27 21.12
C LEU A 137 -14.51 -16.85 19.74
N ALA A 138 -14.75 -18.15 19.53
CA ALA A 138 -14.52 -18.78 18.23
C ALA A 138 -15.39 -18.12 17.14
N GLU A 139 -16.64 -17.80 17.44
CA GLU A 139 -17.57 -17.12 16.54
C GLU A 139 -17.12 -15.67 16.27
N ALA A 140 -16.69 -14.96 17.32
CA ALA A 140 -16.13 -13.61 17.17
C ALA A 140 -14.93 -13.58 16.19
N ILE A 141 -13.99 -14.50 16.39
CA ILE A 141 -12.79 -14.64 15.54
C ILE A 141 -13.14 -15.10 14.13
N ASP A 142 -14.18 -15.92 13.95
CA ASP A 142 -14.68 -16.34 12.63
C ASP A 142 -15.24 -15.15 11.83
N HIS A 143 -16.07 -14.31 12.48
CA HIS A 143 -16.58 -13.09 11.85
C HIS A 143 -15.45 -12.15 11.43
N ILE A 144 -14.43 -11.99 12.29
CA ILE A 144 -13.24 -11.20 11.97
C ILE A 144 -12.50 -11.81 10.77
N ALA A 145 -12.27 -13.11 10.76
CA ALA A 145 -11.58 -13.82 9.68
C ALA A 145 -12.29 -13.61 8.32
N ILE A 146 -13.61 -13.81 8.29
CA ILE A 146 -14.45 -13.61 7.11
C ILE A 146 -14.36 -12.15 6.65
N HIS A 147 -14.52 -11.20 7.56
CA HIS A 147 -14.52 -9.79 7.23
C HIS A 147 -13.18 -9.32 6.65
N ILE A 148 -12.05 -9.74 7.24
CA ILE A 148 -10.71 -9.40 6.75
C ILE A 148 -10.48 -9.97 5.33
N GLN A 149 -10.90 -11.21 5.09
CA GLN A 149 -10.82 -11.83 3.77
C GLN A 149 -11.69 -11.12 2.74
N GLN A 150 -12.92 -10.76 3.10
CA GLN A 150 -13.83 -9.98 2.25
C GLN A 150 -13.24 -8.62 1.89
N GLN A 151 -12.67 -7.90 2.86
CA GLN A 151 -12.00 -6.63 2.59
C GLN A 151 -10.79 -6.79 1.67
N ALA A 152 -9.97 -7.82 1.86
CA ALA A 152 -8.84 -8.07 0.97
C ALA A 152 -9.27 -8.42 -0.45
N LYS A 153 -10.34 -9.22 -0.59
CA LYS A 153 -10.94 -9.53 -1.90
C LYS A 153 -11.46 -8.28 -2.58
N LEU A 154 -12.22 -7.45 -1.87
CA LEU A 154 -12.74 -6.18 -2.38
C LEU A 154 -11.61 -5.24 -2.82
N LYS A 155 -10.55 -5.08 -2.02
CA LYS A 155 -9.37 -4.29 -2.39
C LYS A 155 -8.67 -4.84 -3.64
N SER A 156 -8.59 -6.17 -3.78
CA SER A 156 -8.01 -6.80 -4.96
C SER A 156 -8.86 -6.57 -6.21
N GLU A 157 -10.18 -6.65 -6.07
CA GLU A 157 -11.15 -6.43 -7.14
C GLU A 157 -11.13 -4.98 -7.61
N ILE A 158 -11.18 -4.02 -6.69
CA ILE A 158 -11.00 -2.59 -6.99
C ILE A 158 -9.69 -2.38 -7.74
N LYS A 159 -8.57 -2.91 -7.22
CA LYS A 159 -7.26 -2.76 -7.87
C LYS A 159 -7.24 -3.33 -9.30
N ALA A 160 -7.90 -4.47 -9.53
CA ALA A 160 -8.00 -5.07 -10.85
C ALA A 160 -8.83 -4.19 -11.80
N LEU A 161 -9.98 -3.69 -11.35
CA LEU A 161 -10.85 -2.79 -12.11
C LEU A 161 -10.14 -1.46 -12.43
N THR A 162 -9.46 -0.85 -11.46
CA THR A 162 -8.67 0.36 -11.68
C THR A 162 -7.52 0.12 -12.67
N ALA A 163 -6.84 -1.03 -12.58
CA ALA A 163 -5.76 -1.38 -13.51
C ALA A 163 -6.28 -1.55 -14.95
N GLN A 164 -7.43 -2.21 -15.11
CA GLN A 164 -8.11 -2.33 -16.40
C GLN A 164 -8.50 -0.96 -16.96
N GLY A 165 -9.11 -0.09 -16.16
CA GLY A 165 -9.46 1.27 -16.58
C GLY A 165 -8.24 2.10 -17.00
N LYS A 166 -7.13 2.01 -16.24
CA LYS A 166 -5.85 2.65 -16.60
C LYS A 166 -5.30 2.14 -17.93
N MET A 167 -5.36 0.82 -18.15
CA MET A 167 -4.89 0.21 -19.40
C MET A 167 -5.72 0.70 -20.59
N GLN A 168 -7.05 0.71 -20.47
CA GLN A 168 -7.95 1.22 -21.51
C GLN A 168 -7.66 2.69 -21.82
N ALA A 169 -7.50 3.53 -20.78
CA ALA A 169 -7.17 4.93 -20.99
C ALA A 169 -5.82 5.14 -21.68
N TRP A 170 -4.80 4.35 -21.33
CA TRP A 170 -3.51 4.37 -22.02
C TRP A 170 -3.63 3.99 -23.50
N VAL A 171 -4.36 2.91 -23.78
CA VAL A 171 -4.62 2.46 -25.16
C VAL A 171 -5.35 3.52 -25.97
N SER A 172 -6.43 4.09 -25.42
CA SER A 172 -7.21 5.14 -26.09
C SER A 172 -6.41 6.43 -26.29
N SER A 173 -5.53 6.78 -25.36
CA SER A 173 -4.69 7.99 -25.48
C SER A 173 -3.55 7.82 -26.49
N LEU A 174 -3.05 6.60 -26.66
CA LEU A 174 -1.99 6.30 -27.63
C LEU A 174 -2.51 6.15 -29.06
N MET A 175 -3.79 5.81 -29.24
CA MET A 175 -4.40 5.53 -30.54
C MET A 175 -4.29 6.71 -31.54
N PRO A 176 -4.62 7.97 -31.16
CA PRO A 176 -4.44 9.13 -32.05
C PRO A 176 -2.98 9.38 -32.44
N LEU A 177 -2.04 9.16 -31.51
CA LEU A 177 -0.61 9.30 -31.78
C LEU A 177 -0.12 8.23 -32.77
N LEU A 178 -0.56 6.98 -32.60
CA LEU A 178 -0.26 5.89 -33.53
C LEU A 178 -0.82 6.17 -34.92
N LEU A 179 -2.06 6.67 -35.02
CA LEU A 179 -2.65 7.09 -36.30
C LEU A 179 -1.84 8.22 -36.94
N MET A 180 -1.41 9.21 -36.15
CA MET A 180 -0.59 10.32 -36.66
C MET A 180 0.75 9.82 -37.20
N VAL A 181 1.44 8.92 -36.48
CA VAL A 181 2.70 8.34 -36.96
C VAL A 181 2.48 7.45 -38.19
N GLY A 182 1.44 6.61 -38.17
CA GLY A 182 1.11 5.69 -39.27
C GLY A 182 0.79 6.44 -40.57
N LEU A 183 -0.05 7.48 -40.49
CA LEU A 183 -0.38 8.33 -41.64
C LEU A 183 0.86 9.06 -42.19
N HIS A 184 1.83 9.42 -41.33
CA HIS A 184 3.04 10.11 -41.76
C HIS A 184 3.93 9.19 -42.59
N LEU A 185 4.02 7.91 -42.20
CA LEU A 185 4.81 6.90 -42.90
C LEU A 185 4.18 6.46 -44.22
N ILE A 186 2.84 6.33 -44.26
CA ILE A 186 2.11 5.85 -45.45
C ILE A 186 1.93 6.97 -46.49
N ALA A 187 1.59 8.19 -46.04
CA ALA A 187 1.27 9.32 -46.91
C ALA A 187 1.97 10.60 -46.41
N PRO A 188 3.28 10.75 -46.67
CA PRO A 188 4.04 11.93 -46.26
C PRO A 188 3.51 13.16 -47.00
N GLY A 189 2.65 13.93 -46.33
CA GLY A 189 1.94 15.08 -46.91
C GLY A 189 0.46 15.17 -46.49
N TYR A 190 -0.14 14.11 -45.94
CA TYR A 190 -1.53 14.14 -45.50
C TYR A 190 -1.72 14.92 -44.18
N ILE A 191 -0.70 14.92 -43.32
CA ILE A 191 -0.75 15.53 -41.97
C ILE A 191 -0.14 16.93 -41.95
N SER A 192 0.49 17.39 -43.04
CA SER A 192 1.09 18.73 -43.09
C SER A 192 0.08 19.86 -42.80
N PRO A 193 -1.20 19.82 -43.22
CA PRO A 193 -2.17 20.85 -42.83
C PRO A 193 -2.36 20.95 -41.31
N LEU A 194 -2.16 19.85 -40.57
CA LEU A 194 -2.31 19.80 -39.12
C LEU A 194 -1.27 20.69 -38.40
N PHE A 195 -0.06 20.81 -38.95
CA PHE A 195 1.02 21.61 -38.35
C PHE A 195 1.04 23.05 -38.87
N TYR A 196 0.67 23.25 -40.15
CA TYR A 196 0.85 24.55 -40.81
C TYR A 196 -0.42 25.42 -40.82
N THR A 197 -1.62 24.85 -40.69
CA THR A 197 -2.87 25.65 -40.64
C THR A 197 -3.23 26.08 -39.21
N ASN A 198 -3.87 27.24 -39.07
CA ASN A 198 -4.35 27.74 -37.77
C ASN A 198 -5.36 26.77 -37.13
N VAL A 199 -6.22 26.13 -37.95
CA VAL A 199 -7.19 25.14 -37.49
C VAL A 199 -6.49 23.87 -36.96
N GLY A 200 -5.45 23.41 -37.65
CA GLY A 200 -4.65 22.25 -37.22
C GLY A 200 -3.95 22.46 -35.88
N LYS A 201 -3.36 23.64 -35.66
CA LYS A 201 -2.73 24.00 -34.38
C LYS A 201 -3.72 24.03 -33.22
N ILE A 202 -4.93 24.55 -33.45
CA ILE A 202 -6.00 24.54 -32.43
C ILE A 202 -6.44 23.10 -32.12
N ALA A 203 -6.58 22.24 -33.14
CA ALA A 203 -6.94 20.84 -32.94
C ALA A 203 -5.87 20.04 -32.17
N LEU A 204 -4.58 20.30 -32.45
CA LEU A 204 -3.46 19.72 -31.71
C LEU A 204 -3.43 20.19 -30.25
N LEU A 205 -3.62 21.49 -30.02
CA LEU A 205 -3.69 22.06 -28.68
C LEU A 205 -4.86 21.44 -27.90
N TYR A 206 -6.02 21.29 -28.53
CA TYR A 206 -7.18 20.62 -27.94
C TYR A 206 -6.87 19.15 -27.58
N CYS A 207 -6.20 18.39 -28.45
CA CYS A 207 -5.78 17.02 -28.16
C CYS A 207 -4.86 16.96 -26.93
N ILE A 208 -3.83 17.81 -26.88
CA ILE A 208 -2.86 17.82 -25.77
C ILE A 208 -3.55 18.17 -24.45
N VAL A 209 -4.41 19.20 -24.46
CA VAL A 209 -5.15 19.63 -23.26
C VAL A 209 -6.13 18.55 -22.80
N SER A 210 -6.92 17.97 -23.72
CA SER A 210 -7.88 16.90 -23.41
C SER A 210 -7.17 15.65 -22.84
N MET A 211 -6.04 15.26 -23.42
CA MET A 211 -5.25 14.12 -22.98
C MET A 211 -4.58 14.38 -21.62
N GLY A 212 -4.11 15.60 -21.37
CA GLY A 212 -3.60 16.03 -20.07
C GLY A 212 -4.67 16.02 -18.97
N LEU A 213 -5.85 16.57 -19.26
CA LEU A 213 -7.00 16.57 -18.33
C LEU A 213 -7.47 15.15 -18.02
N GLY A 214 -7.57 14.29 -19.04
CA GLY A 214 -7.91 12.88 -18.87
C GLY A 214 -6.91 12.14 -17.99
N GLY A 215 -5.60 12.37 -18.20
CA GLY A 215 -4.54 11.81 -17.35
C GLY A 215 -4.63 12.25 -15.89
N ILE A 216 -4.90 13.54 -15.64
CA ILE A 216 -5.07 14.09 -14.29
C ILE A 216 -6.31 13.49 -13.61
N TRP A 217 -7.43 13.37 -14.33
CA TRP A 217 -8.66 12.76 -13.83
C TRP A 217 -8.44 11.31 -13.37
N ILE A 218 -7.76 10.51 -14.20
CA ILE A 218 -7.43 9.11 -13.88
C ILE A 218 -6.51 9.04 -12.65
N TYR A 219 -5.52 9.93 -12.56
CA TYR A 219 -4.65 10.01 -11.40
C TYR A 219 -5.44 10.35 -10.12
N HIS A 220 -6.39 11.28 -10.20
CA HIS A 220 -7.19 11.70 -9.05
C HIS A 220 -8.11 10.58 -8.54
N ILE A 221 -8.82 9.88 -9.44
CA ILE A 221 -9.68 8.74 -9.09
C ILE A 221 -8.83 7.62 -8.46
N ALA A 222 -7.69 7.31 -9.09
CA ALA A 222 -6.81 6.25 -8.62
C ALA A 222 -6.05 6.58 -7.32
N THR A 223 -6.05 7.83 -6.84
CA THR A 223 -5.38 8.21 -5.59
C THR A 223 -6.36 8.22 -4.40
N LYS A 224 -7.64 8.57 -4.63
CA LYS A 224 -8.69 8.58 -3.59
C LYS A 224 -9.08 7.19 -3.08
N GLU A 225 -8.96 6.14 -3.89
CA GLU A 225 -9.27 4.75 -3.48
C GLU A 225 -8.18 4.08 -2.63
N TYR A 226 -6.99 4.68 -2.50
CA TYR A 226 -5.83 4.11 -1.78
C TYR A 226 -5.59 4.72 -0.39
N LEU A 227 -6.37 5.72 0.01
CA LEU A 227 -6.38 6.34 1.35
C LEU A 227 -7.59 5.84 2.13
#